data_AF-A0A377KDH7-F1
#
_entry.id   AF-A0A377KDH7-F1
#
_cell.length_a   1.000
_cell.length_b   1.000
_cell.length_c   1.000
_cell.angle_alpha   90.00
_cell.angle_beta   90.00
_cell.angle_gamma   90.00
#
_symmetry.space_group_name_H-M   'P 1'
#
loop_
_entity.id
_entity.type
_entity.pdbx_description
1 polymer ?
#
loop_
_entity_poly.entity_id
_entity_poly.type
_entity_poly.pdbx_seq_one_letter_code
_entity_poly.pdbx_strand_id
1 'polypeptide(L)'
;MAIEAGIDGDSTFSWVVIENASQRGEARSATLPLPAVILEKVREGEVLGPVMSRYTGIDEIGRKEGAIGVFTAGKLTRTSVYHQAVILAPESVS
;
A
#
# COMPACT_ATOMS: atom_id res chain seq x y z
N MET A 1 -6.21 -10.85 10.27
CA MET A 1 -6.10 -9.92 9.13
C MET A 1 -4.63 -9.61 8.89
N ALA A 2 -4.19 -9.71 7.64
CA ALA A 2 -2.85 -9.34 7.20
C ALA A 2 -2.94 -8.30 6.08
N ILE A 3 -1.97 -7.38 6.04
CA ILE A 3 -1.81 -6.42 4.96
C ILE A 3 -0.36 -6.47 4.48
N GLU A 4 -0.15 -6.81 3.22
CA GLU A 4 1.17 -6.95 2.63
C GLU A 4 1.33 -6.00 1.44
N ALA A 5 2.37 -5.17 1.46
CA ALA A 5 2.66 -4.24 0.38
C ALA A 5 3.47 -4.92 -0.73
N GLY A 6 3.12 -4.64 -1.97
CA GLY A 6 3.78 -5.17 -3.16
C GLY A 6 4.12 -4.10 -4.19
N ILE A 7 4.92 -4.52 -5.17
CA ILE A 7 5.21 -3.78 -6.41
C ILE A 7 4.78 -4.65 -7.58
N ASP A 8 4.03 -4.09 -8.52
CA ASP A 8 3.64 -4.72 -9.78
C ASP A 8 3.81 -3.69 -10.90
N GLY A 9 4.66 -4.04 -11.87
CA GLY A 9 5.15 -3.12 -12.89
C GLY A 9 5.77 -1.85 -12.30
N ASP A 10 5.07 -0.73 -12.49
CA ASP A 10 5.49 0.62 -12.09
C ASP A 10 4.68 1.17 -10.91
N SER A 11 3.91 0.30 -10.23
CA SER A 11 3.00 0.71 -9.17
C SER A 11 3.23 -0.07 -7.88
N THR A 12 2.90 0.56 -6.75
CA THR A 12 2.75 -0.12 -5.46
C THR A 12 1.28 -0.35 -5.15
N PHE A 13 1.01 -1.42 -4.40
CA PHE A 13 -0.32 -1.76 -3.91
C PHE A 13 -0.19 -2.50 -2.57
N SER A 14 -1.31 -2.89 -1.97
CA SER A 14 -1.30 -3.82 -0.86
C SER A 14 -2.38 -4.89 -1.01
N TRP A 15 -2.03 -6.13 -0.70
CA TRP A 15 -2.98 -7.20 -0.48
C TRP A 15 -3.53 -7.09 0.93
N VAL A 16 -4.85 -7.20 1.06
CA VAL A 16 -5.55 -7.35 2.33
C VAL A 16 -6.12 -8.76 2.36
N VAL A 17 -5.77 -9.51 3.42
CA VAL A 17 -6.26 -10.86 3.66
C VAL A 17 -7.01 -10.88 4.99
N ILE A 18 -8.27 -11.27 4.96
CA ILE A 18 -9.12 -11.49 6.13
C ILE A 18 -9.40 -12.99 6.18
N GLU A 19 -8.96 -13.65 7.25
CA GLU A 19 -9.07 -15.10 7.39
C GLU A 19 -9.60 -15.45 8.78
N ASN A 20 -10.50 -16.42 8.82
CA ASN A 20 -11.01 -17.07 10.02
C ASN A 20 -10.94 -18.60 9.86
N ALA A 21 -11.46 -19.36 10.84
CA ALA A 21 -11.36 -20.82 10.85
C ALA A 21 -12.02 -21.53 9.65
N SER A 22 -12.93 -20.88 8.92
CA SER A 22 -13.70 -21.50 7.84
C SER A 22 -13.57 -20.79 6.50
N GLN A 23 -13.06 -19.56 6.46
CA GLN A 23 -13.08 -18.72 5.27
C GLN A 23 -11.89 -17.77 5.18
N ARG A 24 -11.55 -17.42 3.94
CA ARG A 24 -10.51 -16.46 3.59
C ARG A 24 -11.01 -15.52 2.48
N GLY A 25 -11.09 -14.24 2.82
CA GLY A 25 -11.36 -13.15 1.90
C GLY A 25 -10.08 -12.40 1.53
N GLU A 26 -9.94 -12.08 0.25
CA GLU A 26 -8.79 -11.34 -0.26
C GLU A 26 -9.26 -10.18 -1.12
N ALA A 27 -8.61 -9.04 -0.96
CA ALA A 27 -8.76 -7.91 -1.85
C ALA A 27 -7.44 -7.18 -2.03
N ARG A 28 -7.30 -6.52 -3.17
CA ARG A 28 -6.15 -5.66 -3.47
C ARG A 28 -6.57 -4.21 -3.33
N SER A 29 -5.73 -3.40 -2.72
CA SER A 29 -5.92 -1.95 -2.70
C SER A 29 -5.87 -1.36 -4.11
N ALA A 30 -6.31 -0.09 -4.23
CA ALA A 30 -5.95 0.70 -5.40
C ALA A 30 -4.43 0.71 -5.60
N THR A 31 -4.01 0.69 -6.87
CA THR A 31 -2.61 0.80 -7.27
C THR A 31 -2.18 2.25 -7.31
N LEU A 32 -0.99 2.54 -6.80
CA LEU A 32 -0.36 3.86 -6.86
C LEU A 32 0.86 3.80 -7.78
N PRO A 33 0.83 4.43 -8.96
CA PRO A 33 2.02 4.59 -9.79
C PRO A 33 3.12 5.32 -9.03
N LEU A 34 4.35 4.83 -9.14
CA LEU A 34 5.52 5.43 -8.51
C LEU A 34 6.39 6.12 -9.58
N PRO A 35 7.04 7.24 -9.25
CA PRO A 35 8.06 7.84 -10.11
C PRO A 35 9.19 6.85 -10.44
N ALA A 36 9.72 6.92 -11.66
CA ALA A 36 10.81 6.04 -12.12
C ALA A 36 12.02 6.03 -11.17
N VAL A 37 12.41 7.20 -10.65
CA VAL A 37 13.51 7.35 -9.69
C VAL A 37 13.31 6.55 -8.39
N ILE A 38 12.06 6.34 -7.95
CA ILE A 38 11.74 5.52 -6.78
C ILE A 38 11.77 4.04 -7.17
N LEU A 39 11.19 3.69 -8.32
CA LEU A 39 11.15 2.31 -8.81
C LEU A 39 12.53 1.74 -9.06
N GLU A 40 13.46 2.52 -9.61
CA GLU A 40 14.86 2.11 -9.80
C GLU A 40 15.48 1.64 -8.48
N LYS A 41 15.31 2.40 -7.40
CA LYS A 41 15.83 2.04 -6.07
C LYS A 41 15.16 0.80 -5.48
N VAL A 42 13.85 0.68 -5.64
CA VAL A 42 13.14 -0.51 -5.18
C VAL A 42 13.55 -1.76 -5.97
N ARG A 43 13.82 -1.62 -7.28
CA ARG A 43 14.35 -2.69 -8.14
C ARG A 43 15.79 -3.07 -7.80
N GLU A 44 16.58 -2.14 -7.26
CA GLU A 44 17.91 -2.40 -6.67
C GLU A 44 17.82 -3.16 -5.32
N GLY A 45 16.61 -3.45 -4.82
CA GLY A 45 16.36 -4.19 -3.58
C GLY A 45 16.12 -3.30 -2.35
N GLU A 46 16.03 -1.98 -2.53
CA GLU A 46 15.71 -1.09 -1.42
C GLU A 46 14.24 -1.17 -1.01
N VAL A 47 13.98 -1.02 0.28
CA VAL A 47 12.61 -0.97 0.81
C VAL A 47 11.97 0.37 0.45
N LEU A 48 10.73 0.35 -0.07
CA LEU A 48 10.01 1.54 -0.52
C LEU A 48 9.89 2.63 0.56
N GLY A 49 9.65 2.26 1.83
CA GLY A 49 9.51 3.21 2.94
C GLY A 49 10.71 4.14 3.12
N PRO A 50 11.93 3.59 3.33
CA PRO A 50 13.17 4.37 3.34
C PRO A 50 13.41 5.20 2.08
N VAL A 51 13.18 4.63 0.88
CA VAL A 51 13.33 5.35 -0.39
C VAL A 51 12.41 6.58 -0.43
N MET A 52 11.14 6.41 -0.06
CA MET A 52 10.16 7.50 0.02
C MET A 52 10.54 8.55 1.06
N SER A 53 11.09 8.14 2.21
CA SER A 53 11.52 9.06 3.26
C SER A 53 12.64 9.98 2.75
N ARG A 54 13.64 9.42 2.05
CA ARG A 54 14.71 10.21 1.42
C ARG A 54 14.20 11.09 0.28
N TYR A 55 13.27 10.60 -0.53
CA TYR A 55 12.70 11.36 -1.65
C TYR A 55 11.90 12.58 -1.19
N THR A 56 11.15 12.44 -0.09
CA THR A 56 10.23 13.47 0.40
C THR A 56 10.82 14.35 1.51
N GLY A 57 11.91 13.92 2.14
CA GLY A 57 12.44 14.53 3.36
C GLY A 57 11.59 14.27 4.61
N ILE A 58 10.62 13.36 4.55
CA ILE A 58 9.72 13.05 5.67
C ILE A 58 10.16 11.74 6.32
N ASP A 59 10.68 11.84 7.55
CA ASP A 59 11.05 10.67 8.33
C ASP A 59 9.83 9.82 8.67
N GLU A 60 10.06 8.50 8.59
CA GLU A 60 9.06 7.46 8.84
C GLU A 60 7.74 7.71 8.10
N ILE A 61 7.81 8.13 6.84
CA ILE A 61 6.62 8.43 6.02
C ILE A 61 5.58 7.29 6.02
N GLY A 62 6.04 6.05 6.13
CA GLY A 62 5.20 4.85 6.27
C GLY A 62 4.45 4.73 7.60
N ARG A 63 4.70 5.58 8.59
CA ARG A 63 3.91 5.70 9.83
C ARG A 63 2.97 6.91 9.82
N LYS A 64 3.11 7.78 8.83
CA LYS A 64 2.28 8.97 8.60
C LYS A 64 1.31 8.71 7.44
N GLU A 65 1.28 9.61 6.47
CA GLU A 65 0.36 9.59 5.33
C GLU A 65 0.72 8.52 4.28
N GLY A 66 1.97 8.04 4.30
CA GLY A 66 2.54 7.12 3.32
C GLY A 66 2.74 7.77 1.94
N ALA A 67 3.21 6.96 0.98
CA ALA A 67 3.35 7.41 -0.41
C ALA A 67 2.02 7.88 -1.02
N ILE A 68 0.91 7.22 -0.63
CA ILE A 68 -0.45 7.58 -1.05
C ILE A 68 -0.77 9.03 -0.67
N GLY A 69 -0.52 9.43 0.59
CA GLY A 69 -0.75 10.80 1.04
C GLY A 69 0.05 11.81 0.24
N VAL A 70 1.35 11.56 0.07
CA VAL A 70 2.24 12.46 -0.67
C VAL A 70 1.81 12.64 -2.12
N PHE A 71 1.57 11.55 -2.85
CA PHE A 71 1.25 11.63 -4.27
C PHE A 71 -0.19 12.05 -4.57
N THR A 72 -1.08 12.05 -3.57
CA THR A 72 -2.46 12.54 -3.71
C THR A 72 -2.66 13.91 -3.06
N ALA A 73 -1.59 14.56 -2.59
CA ALA A 73 -1.65 15.82 -1.84
C ALA A 73 -2.62 15.76 -0.65
N GLY A 74 -2.56 14.67 0.12
CA GLY A 74 -3.36 14.44 1.32
C GLY A 74 -4.83 14.09 1.08
N LYS A 75 -5.30 14.05 -0.18
CA LYS A 75 -6.70 13.71 -0.52
C LYS A 75 -7.04 12.27 -0.16
N LEU A 76 -6.06 11.38 -0.23
CA LEU A 76 -6.15 10.01 0.25
C LEU A 76 -5.04 9.76 1.25
N THR A 77 -5.33 8.90 2.23
CA THR A 77 -4.33 8.36 3.15
C THR A 77 -4.20 6.86 2.94
N ARG A 78 -3.09 6.28 3.39
CA ARG A 78 -2.95 4.82 3.44
C ARG A 78 -4.13 4.16 4.17
N THR A 79 -4.59 4.73 5.27
CA THR A 79 -5.76 4.23 6.01
C THR A 79 -7.02 4.25 5.17
N SER A 80 -7.31 5.34 4.45
CA SER A 80 -8.52 5.43 3.61
C SER A 80 -8.53 4.40 2.47
N VAL A 81 -7.37 4.14 1.86
CA VAL A 81 -7.22 3.17 0.78
C VAL A 81 -7.32 1.74 1.31
N TYR A 82 -6.74 1.46 2.48
CA TYR A 82 -6.83 0.14 3.11
C TYR A 82 -8.25 -0.14 3.61
N HIS A 83 -8.96 0.87 4.10
CA HIS A 83 -10.36 0.73 4.51
C HIS A 83 -11.24 0.24 3.35
N GLN A 84 -11.05 0.78 2.15
CA GLN A 84 -11.75 0.29 0.95
C GLN A 84 -11.39 -1.16 0.63
N ALA A 85 -10.11 -1.53 0.69
CA ALA A 85 -9.67 -2.90 0.43
C ALA A 85 -10.22 -3.90 1.47
N VAL A 86 -10.27 -3.52 2.75
CA VAL A 86 -10.89 -4.32 3.81
C VAL A 86 -12.38 -4.54 3.53
N ILE A 87 -13.13 -3.52 3.13
CA ILE A 87 -14.55 -3.65 2.77
C ILE A 87 -14.77 -4.58 1.57
N LEU A 88 -13.85 -4.54 0.60
CA LEU A 88 -13.93 -5.37 -0.60
C LEU A 88 -13.50 -6.81 -0.36
N ALA A 89 -12.69 -7.08 0.68
CA ALA A 89 -12.32 -8.43 1.05
C ALA A 89 -13.56 -9.12 1.64
N PRO A 90 -14.10 -10.16 0.98
CA PRO A 90 -15.37 -10.74 1.40
C PRO A 90 -15.24 -11.37 2.79
N GLU A 91 -16.00 -10.85 3.74
CA GLU A 91 -16.35 -11.56 4.97
C GLU A 91 -17.65 -12.30 4.68
N SER A 92 -17.59 -13.62 4.49
CA SER A 92 -18.75 -14.52 4.51
C SER A 92 -19.98 -14.10 3.69
N VAL A 93 -20.15 -14.65 2.47
CA VAL A 93 -21.51 -14.72 1.91
C VAL A 93 -22.31 -15.68 2.80
N SER A 94 -23.26 -15.13 3.56
CA SER A 94 -24.29 -15.91 4.26
C SER A 94 -25.40 -16.30 3.29
#